data_AF-A0AAV2YI50-F1
#
_entry.id   AF-A0AAV2YI50-F1
#
_cell.length_a   1.000
_cell.length_b   1.000
_cell.length_c   1.000
_cell.angle_alpha   90.00
_cell.angle_beta   90.00
_cell.angle_gamma   90.00
#
_symmetry.space_group_name_H-M   'P 1'
#
loop_
_entity.id
_entity.type
_entity.pdbx_description
1 polymer ?
#
loop_
_entity_poly.entity_id
_entity_poly.type
_entity_poly.pdbx_seq_one_letter_code
_entity_poly.pdbx_strand_id
1 'polypeptide(L)'
;MAEPTSPPCVATSAETGVSGDAWLLRAIAAPFYKPYCSEQHETITAYSPRPSPKRDWLIATEEGVHNVRVCRYEYQEDALAAFDKIWCSRVLYNPNDEEVKCAGVNRLAINTIRRVMKSNYFADK
;
A
#
# COMPACT_ATOMS: atom_id res chain seq x y z
N MET A 1 -0.12 18.36 -39.98
CA MET A 1 -0.84 17.55 -38.97
C MET A 1 -0.50 18.16 -37.63
N ALA A 2 -1.48 18.82 -37.00
CA ALA A 2 -1.26 19.72 -35.86
C ALA A 2 -1.57 19.00 -34.53
N GLU A 3 -0.68 19.16 -33.56
CA GLU A 3 -0.86 18.78 -32.15
C GLU A 3 -1.89 19.69 -31.45
N PRO A 4 -2.79 19.16 -30.62
CA PRO A 4 -3.60 19.97 -29.72
C PRO A 4 -2.85 20.29 -28.42
N THR A 5 -2.46 21.55 -28.29
CA THR A 5 -1.95 22.18 -27.06
C THR A 5 -3.06 22.29 -26.01
N SER A 6 -2.84 21.74 -24.81
CA SER A 6 -3.74 21.93 -23.66
C SER A 6 -3.53 23.30 -23.00
N PRO A 7 -4.59 24.01 -22.59
CA PRO A 7 -4.50 25.32 -21.92
C PRO A 7 -4.18 25.22 -20.42
N PRO A 8 -3.61 26.27 -19.80
CA PRO A 8 -3.34 26.33 -18.36
C PRO A 8 -4.60 26.65 -17.55
N CYS A 9 -4.86 25.89 -16.49
CA CYS A 9 -5.93 26.19 -15.52
C CYS A 9 -5.49 27.32 -14.59
N VAL A 10 -6.27 28.39 -14.63
CA VAL A 10 -6.13 29.66 -13.91
C VAL A 10 -6.37 29.46 -12.41
N ALA A 11 -5.46 30.01 -11.59
CA ALA A 11 -5.67 30.20 -10.16
C ALA A 11 -6.40 31.54 -9.95
N THR A 12 -7.62 31.50 -9.42
CA THR A 12 -8.35 32.70 -8.96
C THR A 12 -8.33 32.73 -7.44
N SER A 13 -7.63 33.73 -6.90
CA SER A 13 -7.76 34.14 -5.50
C SER A 13 -8.96 35.09 -5.37
N ALA A 14 -9.74 34.94 -4.31
CA ALA A 14 -10.64 35.97 -3.83
C ALA A 14 -10.60 35.99 -2.29
N GLU A 15 -10.20 37.14 -1.77
CA GLU A 15 -10.07 37.46 -0.34
C GLU A 15 -11.32 38.18 0.19
N THR A 16 -11.31 38.42 1.52
CA THR A 16 -12.12 39.33 2.37
C THR A 16 -13.40 38.72 2.98
N GLY A 17 -13.71 38.84 4.28
CA GLY A 17 -13.02 39.44 5.43
C GLY A 17 -13.89 39.43 6.71
N VAL A 18 -13.20 39.28 7.86
CA VAL A 18 -13.46 39.79 9.25
C VAL A 18 -14.70 39.37 10.05
N SER A 19 -14.48 38.74 11.22
CA SER A 19 -14.87 39.26 12.56
C SER A 19 -14.92 38.14 13.63
N GLY A 20 -14.30 38.40 14.79
CA GLY A 20 -14.72 37.79 16.07
C GLY A 20 -13.74 36.82 16.75
N ASP A 21 -13.01 37.37 17.71
CA ASP A 21 -12.61 36.79 18.99
C ASP A 21 -11.52 35.70 19.08
N ALA A 22 -10.49 36.11 19.82
CA ALA A 22 -9.33 35.38 20.28
C ALA A 22 -9.69 34.09 21.03
N TRP A 23 -9.17 32.97 20.52
CA TRP A 23 -8.77 31.83 21.33
C TRP A 23 -7.37 31.36 20.90
N LEU A 24 -6.63 30.95 21.92
CA LEU A 24 -5.18 30.79 21.98
C LEU A 24 -4.53 29.96 20.85
N LEU A 25 -3.35 30.45 20.47
CA LEU A 25 -2.26 29.77 19.79
C LEU A 25 -1.97 28.37 20.33
N ARG A 26 -2.02 27.36 19.44
CA ARG A 26 -0.99 26.30 19.32
C ARG A 26 -0.94 25.80 17.87
N ALA A 27 -0.29 26.58 17.01
CA ALA A 27 0.23 26.07 15.76
C ALA A 27 1.41 25.14 16.07
N ILE A 28 1.14 23.85 16.20
CA ILE A 28 2.18 22.82 16.05
C ILE A 28 2.21 22.52 14.55
N ALA A 29 3.30 22.89 13.91
CA ALA A 29 3.57 22.55 12.52
C ALA A 29 3.56 21.02 12.35
N ALA A 30 2.41 20.46 11.98
CA ALA A 30 2.35 19.11 11.47
C ALA A 30 2.96 19.14 10.06
N PRO A 31 4.05 18.41 9.79
CA PRO A 31 4.56 18.30 8.43
C PRO A 31 3.44 17.71 7.59
N PHE A 32 3.12 18.37 6.47
CA PHE A 32 2.27 17.91 5.37
C PHE A 32 1.94 16.42 5.46
N TYR A 33 0.89 16.09 6.21
CA TYR A 33 0.38 14.74 6.24
C TYR A 33 -0.31 14.61 4.89
N LYS A 34 0.40 14.07 3.89
CA LYS A 34 -0.29 13.52 2.73
C LYS A 34 -1.35 12.62 3.34
N PRO A 35 -2.66 12.86 3.11
CA PRO A 35 -3.63 11.82 3.40
C PRO A 35 -3.09 10.63 2.62
N TYR A 36 -2.63 9.59 3.34
CA TYR A 36 -2.28 8.33 2.71
C TYR A 36 -3.47 8.04 1.82
N CYS A 37 -3.27 8.04 0.51
CA CYS A 37 -4.30 7.65 -0.42
C CYS A 37 -4.53 6.20 -0.06
N SER A 38 -5.51 5.98 0.81
CA SER A 38 -5.93 4.70 1.31
C SER A 38 -6.71 4.01 0.20
N GLU A 39 -6.11 3.94 -0.98
CA GLU A 39 -6.32 2.82 -1.86
C GLU A 39 -5.64 1.64 -1.17
N GLN A 40 -6.33 1.07 -0.18
CA GLN A 40 -6.14 -0.33 0.12
C GLN A 40 -6.47 -1.06 -1.18
N HIS A 41 -5.43 -1.31 -1.99
CA HIS A 41 -5.54 -2.13 -3.18
C HIS A 41 -5.86 -3.53 -2.72
N GLU A 42 -7.11 -3.89 -3.01
CA GLU A 42 -7.72 -5.21 -3.01
C GLU A 42 -6.92 -6.31 -2.30
N THR A 43 -7.34 -6.67 -1.10
CA THR A 43 -6.81 -7.87 -0.46
C THR A 43 -7.48 -9.11 -1.04
N ILE A 44 -6.73 -9.88 -1.81
CA ILE A 44 -7.21 -11.09 -2.50
C ILE A 44 -6.76 -12.36 -1.78
N THR A 45 -7.45 -13.46 -2.05
CA THR A 45 -7.00 -14.79 -1.65
C THR A 45 -5.73 -15.19 -2.41
N ALA A 46 -4.77 -15.80 -1.72
CA ALA A 46 -3.54 -16.25 -2.36
C ALA A 46 -3.72 -17.50 -3.26
N TYR A 47 -4.85 -18.19 -3.13
CA TYR A 47 -5.14 -19.41 -3.88
C TYR A 47 -5.77 -19.17 -5.25
N SER A 48 -6.13 -17.93 -5.54
CA SER A 48 -6.68 -17.52 -6.84
C SER A 48 -6.06 -16.18 -7.22
N PRO A 49 -4.76 -16.17 -7.55
CA PRO A 49 -4.05 -14.95 -7.92
C PRO A 49 -4.72 -14.33 -9.15
N ARG A 50 -5.07 -13.05 -9.05
CA ARG A 50 -5.50 -12.31 -10.24
C ARG A 50 -4.28 -12.00 -11.11
N PRO A 51 -4.34 -12.17 -12.43
CA PRO A 51 -3.26 -11.69 -13.30
C PRO A 51 -3.12 -10.17 -13.13
N SER A 52 -1.89 -9.70 -12.88
CA SER A 52 -1.54 -8.28 -12.93
C SER A 52 -0.62 -8.06 -14.12
N PRO A 53 -0.86 -7.05 -14.99
CA PRO A 53 0.08 -6.70 -16.05
C PRO A 53 1.34 -6.04 -15.49
N LYS A 54 1.32 -5.59 -14.23
CA LYS A 54 2.45 -4.95 -13.54
C LYS A 54 3.04 -5.88 -12.49
N ARG A 55 4.33 -5.70 -12.22
CA ARG A 55 5.01 -6.36 -11.10
C ARG A 55 4.86 -5.46 -9.88
N ASP A 56 3.97 -5.86 -8.99
CA ASP A 56 3.60 -5.10 -7.80
C ASP A 56 4.39 -5.57 -6.57
N TRP A 57 4.52 -4.71 -5.57
CA TRP A 57 4.94 -5.12 -4.23
C TRP A 57 3.83 -5.91 -3.57
N LEU A 58 4.18 -7.05 -2.94
CA LEU A 58 3.20 -7.96 -2.37
C LEU A 58 3.44 -8.11 -0.87
N ILE A 59 2.38 -7.93 -0.08
CA ILE A 59 2.37 -8.35 1.32
C ILE A 59 1.48 -9.57 1.42
N ALA A 60 2.07 -10.70 1.78
CA ALA A 60 1.33 -11.92 2.06
C ALA A 60 1.17 -12.09 3.56
N THR A 61 -0.06 -12.35 4.01
CA THR A 61 -0.43 -12.52 5.42
C THR A 61 -1.21 -13.80 5.60
N GLU A 62 -1.10 -14.45 6.76
CA GLU A 62 -1.98 -15.57 7.12
C GLU A 62 -2.98 -15.13 8.20
N GLU A 63 -4.25 -15.03 7.82
CA GLU A 63 -5.36 -14.59 8.67
C GLU A 63 -6.23 -15.79 9.07
N GLY A 64 -5.70 -16.63 9.95
CA GLY A 64 -6.30 -17.92 10.30
C GLY A 64 -5.63 -19.10 9.58
N VAL A 65 -5.88 -20.32 10.05
CA VAL A 65 -5.16 -21.52 9.59
C VAL A 65 -5.33 -21.71 8.08
N HIS A 66 -4.22 -21.68 7.36
CA HIS A 66 -4.15 -21.82 5.89
C HIS A 66 -4.88 -20.74 5.10
N ASN A 67 -5.28 -19.63 5.72
CA ASN A 67 -5.92 -18.52 5.03
C ASN A 67 -4.89 -17.46 4.63
N VAL A 68 -4.16 -17.73 3.56
CA VAL A 68 -3.17 -16.78 3.03
C VAL A 68 -3.87 -15.75 2.17
N ARG A 69 -3.67 -14.48 2.51
CA ARG A 69 -4.17 -13.31 1.79
C ARG A 69 -3.00 -12.50 1.27
N VAL A 70 -3.22 -11.80 0.16
CA VAL A 70 -2.20 -10.98 -0.50
C VAL A 70 -2.76 -9.58 -0.72
N CYS A 71 -2.03 -8.58 -0.23
CA CYS A 71 -2.22 -7.19 -0.55
C CYS A 71 -1.19 -6.76 -1.60
N ARG A 72 -1.61 -5.93 -2.56
CA ARG A 72 -0.75 -5.44 -3.64
C ARG A 72 -0.51 -3.94 -3.49
N TYR A 73 0.69 -3.50 -3.85
CA TYR A 73 1.07 -2.10 -3.79
C TYR A 73 1.93 -1.75 -5.00
N GLU A 74 1.67 -0.60 -5.62
CA GLU A 74 2.50 -0.11 -6.72
C GLU A 74 3.86 0.40 -6.21
N TYR A 75 3.87 1.03 -5.03
CA TYR A 75 5.05 1.68 -4.46
C TYR A 75 5.60 0.95 -3.23
N GLN A 76 6.92 0.98 -3.09
CA GLN A 76 7.64 0.33 -1.99
C GLN A 76 7.27 0.95 -0.63
N GLU A 77 7.15 2.27 -0.60
CA GLU A 77 6.91 3.05 0.62
C GLU A 77 5.54 2.70 1.22
N ASP A 78 4.53 2.52 0.37
CA ASP A 78 3.19 2.12 0.80
C ASP A 78 3.17 0.69 1.32
N ALA A 79 3.88 -0.22 0.64
CA ALA A 79 4.00 -1.61 1.07
C ALA A 79 4.72 -1.72 2.43
N LEU A 80 5.80 -0.97 2.63
CA LEU A 80 6.51 -0.95 3.91
C LEU A 80 5.65 -0.35 5.03
N ALA A 81 4.98 0.77 4.77
CA ALA A 81 4.11 1.40 5.75
C ALA A 81 2.92 0.52 6.13
N ALA A 82 2.35 -0.21 5.18
CA ALA A 82 1.31 -1.20 5.45
C ALA A 82 1.86 -2.41 6.22
N PHE A 83 3.05 -2.89 5.85
CA PHE A 83 3.72 -3.99 6.53
C PHE A 83 3.92 -3.68 8.01
N ASP A 84 4.32 -2.46 8.38
CA ASP A 84 4.57 -2.12 9.77
C ASP A 84 3.28 -1.98 10.60
N LYS A 85 2.12 -1.76 9.95
CA LYS A 85 0.79 -1.68 10.60
C LYS A 85 0.13 -3.04 10.83
N ILE A 86 0.43 -4.03 9.98
CA ILE A 86 -0.12 -5.39 10.13
C ILE A 86 0.55 -6.05 11.33
N TRP A 87 -0.22 -6.76 12.16
CA TRP A 87 0.30 -7.39 13.39
C TRP A 87 0.44 -8.91 13.28
N CYS A 88 -0.25 -9.55 12.32
CA CYS A 88 -0.16 -10.97 12.08
C CYS A 88 1.14 -11.38 11.35
N SER A 89 1.31 -12.70 11.16
CA SER A 89 2.45 -13.24 10.44
C SER A 89 2.37 -12.85 8.97
N ARG A 90 3.46 -12.28 8.47
CA ARG A 90 3.49 -11.58 7.20
C ARG A 90 4.86 -11.58 6.55
N VAL A 91 4.84 -11.52 5.23
CA VAL A 91 6.04 -11.50 4.39
C VAL A 91 5.84 -10.46 3.28
N LEU A 92 6.84 -9.61 3.09
CA LEU A 92 6.90 -8.60 2.04
C LEU A 92 7.79 -9.11 0.91
N TYR A 93 7.28 -9.06 -0.31
CA TYR A 93 7.99 -9.39 -1.53
C TYR A 93 8.13 -8.16 -2.43
N ASN A 94 9.28 -8.04 -3.09
CA ASN A 94 9.49 -7.02 -4.12
C ASN A 94 8.89 -7.46 -5.47
N PRO A 95 8.86 -6.56 -6.47
CA PRO A 95 8.43 -6.88 -7.84
C PRO A 95 9.24 -7.99 -8.54
N ASN A 96 10.40 -8.36 -7.99
CA ASN A 96 11.25 -9.45 -8.49
C ASN A 96 10.97 -10.78 -7.78
N ASP A 97 9.88 -10.87 -7.01
CA ASP A 97 9.47 -12.05 -6.23
C ASP A 97 10.42 -12.41 -5.07
N GLU A 98 11.32 -11.50 -4.69
CA GLU A 98 12.27 -11.73 -3.61
C GLU A 98 11.67 -11.30 -2.27
N GLU A 99 11.86 -12.13 -1.24
CA GLU A 99 11.48 -11.80 0.13
C GLU A 99 12.38 -10.67 0.66
N VAL A 100 11.78 -9.50 0.88
CA VAL A 100 12.51 -8.33 1.41
C VAL A 100 12.43 -8.27 2.94
N LYS A 101 11.27 -8.60 3.51
CA LYS A 101 11.03 -8.47 4.95
C LYS A 101 10.05 -9.54 5.44
N CYS A 102 10.28 -10.06 6.64
CA CYS A 102 9.40 -11.03 7.28
C CYS A 102 9.20 -10.68 8.75
N ALA A 103 7.97 -10.81 9.25
CA ALA A 103 7.61 -10.56 10.64
C ALA A 103 6.48 -11.50 11.10
N GLY A 104 6.43 -11.78 12.41
CA GLY A 104 5.45 -12.66 13.02
C GLY A 104 6.09 -13.75 13.89
N VAL A 105 5.38 -14.17 14.93
CA VAL A 105 5.84 -15.18 15.87
C VAL A 105 5.50 -16.61 15.42
N ASN A 106 4.50 -16.77 14.56
CA ASN A 106 4.06 -18.08 14.11
C ASN A 106 4.87 -18.56 12.90
N ARG A 107 5.89 -19.38 13.15
CA ARG A 107 6.75 -19.95 12.12
C ARG A 107 6.00 -20.85 11.13
N LEU A 108 4.99 -21.58 11.58
CA LEU A 108 4.16 -22.41 10.69
C LEU A 108 3.39 -21.54 9.71
N ALA A 109 2.92 -20.39 10.17
CA ALA A 109 2.21 -19.45 9.30
C ALA A 109 3.14 -18.86 8.23
N ILE A 110 4.33 -18.41 8.63
CA ILE A 110 5.35 -17.91 7.70
C ILE A 110 5.72 -18.97 6.64
N ASN A 111 5.89 -20.23 7.05
CA ASN A 111 6.18 -21.31 6.12
C ASN A 111 5.02 -21.60 5.17
N THR A 112 3.78 -21.52 5.65
CA THR A 112 2.58 -21.65 4.81
C THR A 112 2.52 -20.52 3.79
N ILE A 113 2.73 -19.27 4.20
CA ILE A 113 2.79 -18.11 3.31
C ILE A 113 3.83 -18.34 2.21
N ARG A 114 5.07 -18.67 2.57
CA ARG A 114 6.16 -18.90 1.59
C ARG A 114 5.82 -20.00 0.59
N ARG A 115 5.25 -21.11 1.07
CA ARG A 115 4.83 -22.22 0.21
C ARG A 115 3.74 -21.78 -0.77
N VAL A 116 2.70 -21.10 -0.29
CA VAL A 116 1.57 -20.66 -1.12
C VAL A 116 2.01 -19.63 -2.15
N MET A 117 2.83 -18.65 -1.75
CA MET A 117 3.36 -17.63 -2.67
C MET A 117 4.24 -18.26 -3.75
N LYS A 118 5.16 -19.16 -3.37
CA LYS A 118 6.01 -19.88 -4.33
C LYS A 118 5.21 -20.69 -5.34
N SER A 119 4.16 -21.38 -4.91
CA SER A 119 3.36 -22.24 -5.78
C SER A 119 2.37 -21.49 -6.67
N ASN A 120 1.78 -20.39 -6.21
CA ASN A 120 0.68 -19.73 -6.93
C ASN A 120 1.07 -18.41 -7.59
N TYR A 121 2.03 -17.67 -7.04
CA TYR A 121 2.42 -16.35 -7.58
C TYR A 121 3.70 -16.40 -8.40
N PHE A 122 4.59 -17.36 -8.11
CA PHE A 122 5.94 -17.39 -8.68
C PHE A 122 6.22 -18.63 -9.55
N ALA A 123 5.28 -19.58 -9.65
CA ALA A 123 5.50 -20.85 -10.35
C ALA A 123 5.34 -20.77 -11.89
N ASP A 124 4.61 -19.77 -12.40
CA ASP A 124 4.27 -19.64 -13.83
C ASP A 124 5.22 -18.71 -14.61
N LYS A 125 6.48 -18.57 -14.18
CA LYS A 125 7.50 -17.73 -14.83
C LYS A 125 8.62 -18.54 -15.47
#